data_AF-B6Z9X7-F1
#
_entry.id   AF-B6Z9X7-F1
#
_cell.length_a   1.000
_cell.length_b   1.000
_cell.length_c   1.000
_cell.angle_alpha   90.00
_cell.angle_beta   90.00
_cell.angle_gamma   90.00
#
_symmetry.space_group_name_H-M   'P 1'
#
loop_
_entity.id
_entity.type
_entity.pdbx_description
1 polymer ?
#
loop_
_entity_poly.entity_id
_entity_poly.type
_entity_poly.pdbx_seq_one_letter_code
_entity_poly.pdbx_strand_id
1 'polypeptide(L)'
;AAVQVIDSVNITSGAEDELKHAVGVVRPVSVAFEVIANFRLYTGGVFTSDDCGSGPMDVNRAVVAVGYGVEDGVPYWLIKNSWGADWGLNGYFKMEMGKNMCGVATCASYPIVA
;
A
#
# COMPACT_ATOMS: atom_id res chain seq x y z
N ALA A 1 -19.58 6.36 -21.22
CA ALA A 1 -18.47 7.30 -20.97
C ALA A 1 -17.20 6.49 -20.77
N ALA A 2 -16.08 6.88 -21.38
CA ALA A 2 -14.78 6.25 -21.16
C ALA A 2 -13.95 7.15 -20.26
N VAL A 3 -13.24 6.58 -19.29
CA VAL A 3 -12.25 7.29 -18.48
C VAL A 3 -10.90 7.14 -19.17
N GLN A 4 -10.19 8.25 -19.39
CA GLN A 4 -8.87 8.24 -20.02
C GLN A 4 -7.80 8.69 -19.03
N VAL A 5 -6.64 8.03 -19.04
CA VAL A 5 -5.45 8.49 -18.32
C VAL A 5 -4.77 9.56 -19.18
N ILE A 6 -4.60 10.75 -18.61
CA ILE A 6 -3.97 11.89 -19.30
C ILE A 6 -2.57 12.19 -18.76
N ASP A 7 -2.26 11.75 -17.55
CA ASP A 7 -0.92 11.85 -16.95
C ASP A 7 -0.79 10.86 -15.78
N SER A 8 0.38 10.76 -15.17
CA SER A 8 0.64 9.97 -13.96
C SER A 8 1.58 10.69 -13.02
N VAL A 9 1.31 10.61 -11.72
CA VAL A 9 2.22 11.12 -10.69
C VAL A 9 2.95 9.93 -10.07
N ASN A 10 4.28 10.02 -10.08
CA ASN A 10 5.16 9.12 -9.34
C ASN A 10 5.54 9.79 -8.03
N ILE A 11 5.29 9.11 -6.92
CA ILE A 11 5.64 9.60 -5.58
C ILE A 11 7.13 9.33 -5.35
N THR A 12 7.82 10.26 -4.67
CA THR A 12 9.24 10.11 -4.35
C THR A 12 9.48 8.80 -3.60
N SER A 13 10.48 8.03 -4.01
CA SER A 13 10.75 6.70 -3.44
C SER A 13 10.98 6.78 -1.93
N GLY A 14 10.20 6.01 -1.17
CA GLY A 14 10.26 5.94 0.29
C GLY A 14 9.57 7.10 1.02
N ALA A 15 9.03 8.10 0.31
CA ALA A 15 8.37 9.25 0.91
C ALA A 15 6.95 8.91 1.40
N GLU A 16 6.85 8.28 2.56
CA GLU A 16 5.58 7.92 3.18
C GLU A 16 4.69 9.13 3.51
N ASP A 17 5.27 10.32 3.69
CA ASP A 17 4.56 11.58 3.87
C ASP A 17 3.88 12.05 2.58
N GLU A 18 4.56 11.98 1.42
CA GLU A 18 3.96 12.25 0.12
C GLU A 18 2.87 11.22 -0.23
N LEU A 19 3.12 9.92 0.06
CA LEU A 19 2.12 8.87 -0.09
C LEU A 19 0.88 9.14 0.77
N LYS A 20 1.08 9.57 2.02
CA LYS A 20 -0.01 9.85 2.96
C LYS A 20 -0.84 11.03 2.49
N HIS A 21 -0.18 12.06 1.97
CA HIS A 21 -0.85 13.18 1.35
C HIS A 21 -1.70 12.70 0.16
N ALA A 22 -1.10 11.98 -0.79
CA ALA A 22 -1.78 11.48 -1.98
C ALA A 22 -3.03 10.63 -1.66
N VAL A 23 -2.89 9.67 -0.74
CA VAL A 23 -4.00 8.80 -0.29
C VAL A 23 -5.09 9.62 0.41
N GLY A 24 -4.71 10.63 1.20
CA GLY A 24 -5.65 11.40 2.02
C GLY A 24 -6.44 12.46 1.26
N VAL A 25 -5.85 13.09 0.24
CA VAL A 25 -6.46 14.25 -0.43
C VAL A 25 -6.68 14.09 -1.93
N VAL A 26 -6.04 13.12 -2.58
CA VAL A 26 -6.12 12.98 -4.04
C VAL A 26 -7.01 11.81 -4.45
N ARG A 27 -6.56 10.58 -4.20
CA ARG A 27 -7.22 9.35 -4.66
C ARG A 27 -6.53 8.12 -4.06
N PRO A 28 -7.14 6.91 -4.15
CA PRO A 28 -6.42 5.67 -3.92
C PRO A 28 -5.15 5.57 -4.76
N VAL A 29 -4.05 5.14 -4.16
CA VAL A 29 -2.70 5.13 -4.76
C VAL A 29 -2.25 3.70 -5.01
N SER A 30 -1.73 3.42 -6.20
CA SER A 30 -1.09 2.14 -6.49
C SER A 30 0.25 2.08 -5.77
N VAL A 31 0.47 1.01 -5.01
CA VAL A 31 1.71 0.76 -4.27
C VAL A 31 2.21 -0.65 -4.56
N ALA A 32 3.49 -0.90 -4.33
CA ALA A 32 4.06 -2.24 -4.36
C ALA A 32 4.75 -2.55 -3.05
N PHE A 33 4.79 -3.82 -2.66
CA PHE A 33 5.51 -4.28 -1.49
C PHE A 33 6.03 -5.71 -1.70
N GLU A 34 6.92 -6.17 -0.84
CA GLU A 34 7.37 -7.55 -0.82
C GLU A 34 6.39 -8.44 -0.04
N VAL A 35 5.80 -9.41 -0.73
CA VAL A 35 5.05 -10.49 -0.08
C VAL A 35 6.02 -11.56 0.40
N ILE A 36 6.10 -11.72 1.71
CA ILE A 36 6.79 -12.83 2.39
C ILE A 36 5.81 -13.93 2.84
N ALA A 37 6.33 -15.06 3.31
CA ALA A 37 5.53 -16.26 3.57
C ALA A 37 4.44 -16.06 4.63
N ASN A 38 4.75 -15.35 5.73
CA ASN A 38 3.79 -15.04 6.80
C ASN A 38 2.64 -14.14 6.31
N PHE A 39 2.89 -13.22 5.37
CA PHE A 39 1.87 -12.31 4.83
C PHE A 39 0.76 -13.06 4.10
N ARG A 40 1.08 -14.19 3.44
CA ARG A 40 0.06 -15.01 2.75
C ARG A 40 -1.02 -15.53 3.70
N LEU A 41 -0.68 -15.69 4.98
CA LEU A 41 -1.55 -16.18 6.05
C LEU A 41 -2.22 -15.06 6.86
N TYR A 42 -2.09 -13.80 6.42
CA TYR A 42 -2.68 -12.65 7.10
C TYR A 42 -4.20 -12.79 7.22
N THR A 43 -4.71 -12.58 8.43
CA THR A 43 -6.15 -12.62 8.76
C THR A 43 -6.64 -11.38 9.52
N GLY A 44 -5.74 -10.53 10.02
CA GLY A 44 -6.10 -9.30 10.72
C GLY A 44 -4.93 -8.63 11.45
N GLY A 45 -5.21 -7.52 12.13
CA GLY A 45 -4.23 -6.67 12.81
C GLY A 45 -3.43 -5.78 11.86
N VAL A 46 -2.49 -5.00 12.41
CA VAL A 46 -1.54 -4.23 11.60
C VAL A 46 -0.33 -5.11 11.28
N PHE A 47 -0.15 -5.45 10.01
CA PHE A 47 0.98 -6.27 9.56
C PHE A 47 2.31 -5.50 9.71
N THR A 48 3.29 -6.18 10.30
CA THR A 48 4.67 -5.73 10.46
C THR A 48 5.61 -6.93 10.39
N SER A 49 6.84 -6.73 9.91
CA SER A 49 7.85 -7.78 9.83
C SER A 49 9.24 -7.17 9.65
N ASP A 50 10.25 -7.83 10.21
CA ASP A 50 11.67 -7.53 9.97
C ASP A 50 12.28 -8.40 8.85
N ASP A 51 11.48 -9.31 8.26
CA ASP A 51 11.96 -10.32 7.29
C ASP A 51 11.83 -9.88 5.82
N CYS A 52 11.11 -8.77 5.56
CA CYS A 52 10.95 -8.23 4.21
C CYS A 52 11.91 -7.06 3.96
N GLY A 53 12.42 -6.99 2.73
CA GLY A 53 13.17 -5.86 2.20
C GLY A 53 12.28 -4.67 1.85
N SER A 54 12.92 -3.54 1.58
CA SER A 54 12.27 -2.28 1.20
C SER A 54 12.83 -1.67 -0.09
N GLY A 55 13.77 -2.36 -0.73
CA GLY A 55 14.37 -1.93 -1.98
C GLY A 55 13.48 -2.16 -3.20
N PRO A 56 13.74 -1.46 -4.31
CA PRO A 56 12.95 -1.59 -5.54
C PRO A 56 13.07 -2.98 -6.20
N MET A 57 14.09 -3.76 -5.83
CA MET A 57 14.28 -5.14 -6.30
C MET A 57 13.62 -6.20 -5.40
N ASP A 58 13.15 -5.81 -4.20
CA ASP A 58 12.52 -6.71 -3.24
C ASP A 58 11.01 -6.82 -3.50
N VAL A 59 10.38 -5.68 -3.84
CA VAL A 59 8.93 -5.61 -4.05
C VAL A 59 8.48 -6.55 -5.17
N ASN A 60 7.46 -7.34 -4.90
CA ASN A 60 7.02 -8.42 -5.80
C ASN A 60 5.49 -8.45 -6.03
N ARG A 61 4.75 -7.52 -5.43
CA ARG A 61 3.29 -7.45 -5.53
C ARG A 61 2.78 -6.01 -5.53
N ALA A 62 1.95 -5.68 -6.53
CA ALA A 62 1.20 -4.42 -6.60
C ALA A 62 -0.21 -4.55 -5.99
N VAL A 63 -0.63 -3.50 -5.27
CA VAL A 63 -1.91 -3.35 -4.56
C VAL A 63 -2.31 -1.87 -4.52
N VAL A 64 -3.43 -1.53 -3.87
CA VAL A 64 -3.94 -0.15 -3.83
C VAL A 64 -4.13 0.32 -2.40
N ALA A 65 -3.38 1.34 -1.98
CA ALA A 65 -3.61 2.04 -0.72
C ALA A 65 -4.87 2.92 -0.85
N VAL A 66 -5.86 2.70 0.02
CA VAL A 66 -7.18 3.36 -0.02
C VAL A 66 -7.45 4.25 1.20
N GLY A 67 -6.57 4.21 2.19
CA GLY A 67 -6.70 5.00 3.41
C GLY A 67 -5.56 4.72 4.37
N TYR A 68 -5.67 5.32 5.56
CA TYR A 68 -4.76 5.09 6.67
C TYR A 68 -5.46 5.39 7.99
N GLY A 69 -4.88 4.91 9.09
CA GLY A 69 -5.44 5.12 10.43
C GLY A 69 -4.43 4.79 11.51
N VAL A 70 -4.94 4.64 12.73
CA VAL A 70 -4.18 4.18 13.90
C VAL A 70 -5.01 3.09 14.58
N GLU A 71 -4.38 1.96 14.87
CA GLU A 71 -4.96 0.84 15.62
C GLU A 71 -4.04 0.53 16.80
N ASP A 72 -4.57 0.59 18.03
CA ASP A 72 -3.81 0.33 19.26
C ASP A 72 -2.49 1.11 19.37
N GLY A 73 -2.49 2.36 18.89
CA GLY A 73 -1.32 3.23 18.87
C GLY A 73 -0.36 3.03 17.70
N VAL A 74 -0.62 2.05 16.81
CA VAL A 74 0.19 1.76 15.63
C VAL A 74 -0.42 2.40 14.38
N PRO A 75 0.26 3.35 13.73
CA PRO A 75 -0.17 3.90 12.45
C PRO A 75 -0.14 2.84 11.33
N TYR A 76 -1.15 2.84 10.46
CA TYR A 76 -1.24 1.85 9.38
C TYR A 76 -1.76 2.42 8.06
N TRP A 77 -1.36 1.79 6.96
CA TRP A 77 -1.98 1.88 5.64
C TRP A 77 -3.15 0.91 5.53
N LEU A 78 -4.32 1.36 5.07
CA LEU A 78 -5.41 0.48 4.66
C LEU A 78 -5.26 0.18 3.17
N ILE A 79 -5.06 -1.10 2.83
CA ILE A 79 -4.68 -1.50 1.48
C ILE A 79 -5.67 -2.54 0.95
N LYS A 80 -6.19 -2.28 -0.26
CA LYS A 80 -7.03 -3.21 -1.01
C LYS A 80 -6.16 -4.23 -1.74
N ASN A 81 -6.41 -5.51 -1.50
CA ASN A 81 -5.75 -6.61 -2.18
C ASN A 81 -6.62 -7.14 -3.35
N SER A 82 -6.08 -8.12 -4.08
CA SER A 82 -6.69 -8.75 -5.27
C SER A 82 -6.79 -10.28 -5.15
N TRP A 83 -6.85 -10.80 -3.92
CA TRP A 83 -6.97 -12.24 -3.62
C TRP A 83 -8.39 -12.71 -3.26
N GLY A 84 -9.40 -11.89 -3.58
CA GLY A 84 -10.79 -12.18 -3.24
C GLY A 84 -11.19 -11.65 -1.87
N ALA A 85 -12.51 -11.58 -1.64
CA ALA A 85 -13.06 -11.01 -0.41
C ALA A 85 -12.85 -11.92 0.81
N ASP A 86 -12.68 -13.22 0.62
CA ASP A 86 -12.49 -14.17 1.74
C ASP A 86 -11.09 -14.10 2.35
N TRP A 87 -10.16 -13.37 1.74
CA TRP A 87 -8.81 -13.21 2.23
C TRP A 87 -8.68 -11.97 3.13
N GLY A 88 -7.94 -12.10 4.24
CA GLY A 88 -7.64 -10.99 5.14
C GLY A 88 -8.89 -10.34 5.72
N LEU A 89 -8.93 -9.01 5.71
CA LEU A 89 -10.06 -8.21 6.20
C LEU A 89 -11.02 -7.90 5.03
N ASN A 90 -11.85 -8.86 4.63
CA ASN A 90 -12.78 -8.72 3.50
C ASN A 90 -12.08 -8.31 2.19
N GLY A 91 -10.90 -8.87 1.91
CA GLY A 91 -10.05 -8.52 0.76
C GLY A 91 -9.08 -7.37 1.00
N TYR A 92 -9.02 -6.81 2.22
CA TYR A 92 -8.10 -5.74 2.62
C TYR A 92 -7.09 -6.23 3.65
N PHE A 93 -6.06 -5.43 3.87
CA PHE A 93 -5.12 -5.61 4.97
C PHE A 93 -4.64 -4.25 5.50
N LYS A 94 -4.08 -4.29 6.71
CA LYS A 94 -3.42 -3.13 7.32
C LYS A 94 -1.92 -3.40 7.35
N MET A 95 -1.12 -2.40 7.04
CA MET A 95 0.35 -2.48 7.04
C MET A 95 0.94 -1.33 7.82
N GLU A 96 1.91 -1.60 8.69
CA GLU A 96 2.52 -0.58 9.54
C GLU A 96 3.09 0.58 8.70
N MET A 97 2.76 1.80 9.09
CA MET A 97 3.25 3.04 8.49
C MET A 97 4.41 3.59 9.31
N GLY A 98 5.37 4.26 8.66
CA GLY A 98 6.50 4.95 9.30
C GLY A 98 7.82 4.17 9.23
N LYS A 99 7.83 3.03 8.53
CA LYS A 99 9.00 2.16 8.36
C LYS A 99 9.28 1.81 6.89
N ASN A 100 8.52 2.38 5.95
CA ASN A 100 8.45 1.86 4.58
C ASN A 100 8.28 0.33 4.56
N MET A 101 7.33 -0.17 5.36
CA MET A 101 7.14 -1.60 5.65
C MET A 101 7.04 -2.41 4.35
N CYS A 102 7.93 -3.39 4.20
CA CYS A 102 8.08 -4.21 2.99
C CYS A 102 8.19 -3.42 1.67
N GLY A 103 8.64 -2.17 1.71
CA GLY A 103 8.78 -1.31 0.53
C GLY A 103 7.48 -0.66 0.04
N VAL A 104 6.43 -0.57 0.86
CA VAL A 104 5.12 -0.03 0.47
C VAL A 104 5.16 1.37 -0.17
N ALA A 105 6.14 2.20 0.16
CA ALA A 105 6.34 3.54 -0.40
C ALA A 105 7.48 3.60 -1.44
N THR A 106 8.08 2.47 -1.82
CA THR A 106 9.27 2.44 -2.68
C THR A 106 8.98 2.86 -4.12
N CYS A 107 7.80 2.54 -4.66
CA CYS A 107 7.41 2.89 -6.03
C CYS A 107 5.89 3.11 -6.15
N ALA A 108 5.38 4.08 -5.41
CA ALA A 108 3.97 4.46 -5.43
C ALA A 108 3.64 5.41 -6.59
N SER A 109 2.47 5.23 -7.20
CA SER A 109 1.99 6.10 -8.28
C SER A 109 0.47 6.17 -8.36
N TYR A 110 -0.04 7.24 -8.98
CA TYR A 110 -1.46 7.35 -9.28
C TYR A 110 -1.70 8.06 -10.63
N PRO A 111 -2.73 7.66 -11.40
CA PRO A 111 -3.03 8.30 -12.67
C PRO A 111 -3.74 9.63 -12.46
N ILE A 112 -3.65 10.55 -13.42
CA ILE A 112 -4.56 11.69 -13.62
C ILE A 112 -5.53 11.30 -14.74
N VAL A 113 -6.83 11.51 -14.54
CA VAL A 113 -7.87 11.04 -15.45
C VAL A 113 -8.82 12.16 -15.88
N ALA A 114 -9.39 12.03 -17.06
CA ALA A 114 -10.43 12.88 -17.64
C ALA A 114 -11.60 12.05 -18.19
#